data_AF-A0AA47MSY0-F1
#
_entry.id   AF-A0AA47MSY0-F1
#
_cell.length_a   1.000
_cell.length_b   1.000
_cell.length_c   1.000
_cell.angle_alpha   90.00
_cell.angle_beta   90.00
_cell.angle_gamma   90.00
#
_symmetry.space_group_name_H-M   'P 1'
#
loop_
_entity.id
_entity.type
_entity.pdbx_description
1 polymer ?
#
loop_
_entity_poly.entity_id
_entity_poly.type
_entity_poly.pdbx_seq_one_letter_code
_entity_poly.pdbx_strand_id
1 'polypeptide(L)'
;MSSLVRLRLLPSAKCLYTEPVQVLVDGLRSSQVVTMKARATDDKGVLFHACAVYKADSSGAVDLRQDPSLGGSYTGVEPMGLLWSLRADALHTKFYKSDSRKPHVVRFSVHEGEAAAGAALAEATNERLLLTNGVSRRPIKEGNIRGALFVPPGEGPFPAVLDLYTSGGGLSERRASLLANCGFMVLTMVLYGHDAQAKVTKLHLDYFEEAIQFLRKQPKVMDSGVGVISLSKSGDLALSIATYLPNVKATAWINGCCSNIALPLYYRGSQINSALMYDPHKAVVTESGALNIKHCLHDPLAPENKGSLIPIERATGSFLFVAAEDDLNWDSCFFANQMAEKLRRHGKENFEKVFYPRSGHYLEPPFGPYCPSSFHGVVGTMVAWGGEPKAHATAEVHLWNKIQEFFRTHLVPDAGAAKARL
;
A
#
# COMPACT_ATOMS: atom_id res chain seq x y z
N MET A 1 -20.97 -31.87 30.54
CA MET A 1 -21.58 -30.54 30.35
C MET A 1 -20.98 -29.96 29.08
N SER A 2 -21.80 -29.57 28.10
CA SER A 2 -21.29 -28.92 26.88
C SER A 2 -20.67 -27.58 27.28
N SER A 3 -19.35 -27.42 27.13
CA SER A 3 -18.70 -26.12 27.29
C SER A 3 -19.24 -25.17 26.24
N LEU A 4 -19.61 -23.95 26.63
CA LEU A 4 -19.96 -22.89 25.67
C LEU A 4 -18.77 -22.65 24.75
N VAL A 5 -18.97 -22.73 23.43
CA VAL A 5 -17.95 -22.40 22.43
C VAL A 5 -17.56 -20.93 22.60
N ARG A 6 -16.26 -20.63 22.61
CA ARG A 6 -15.73 -19.27 22.77
C ARG A 6 -14.82 -18.94 21.62
N LEU A 7 -15.01 -17.75 21.04
CA LEU A 7 -14.09 -17.17 20.05
C LEU A 7 -13.34 -16.01 20.72
N ARG A 8 -12.01 -16.11 20.78
CA ARG A 8 -11.14 -15.11 21.43
C ARG A 8 -10.23 -14.45 20.40
N LEU A 9 -10.03 -13.15 20.57
CA LEU A 9 -9.14 -12.32 19.76
C LEU A 9 -8.04 -11.77 20.65
N LEU A 10 -6.78 -12.10 20.36
CA LEU A 10 -5.61 -11.64 21.11
C LEU A 10 -4.73 -10.71 20.25
N PRO A 11 -4.08 -9.69 20.86
CA PRO A 11 -4.07 -9.40 22.30
C PRO A 11 -5.36 -8.73 22.80
N SER A 12 -6.17 -8.14 21.91
CA SER A 12 -7.44 -7.52 22.30
C SER A 12 -8.43 -7.40 21.13
N ALA A 13 -9.67 -6.99 21.44
CA ALA A 13 -10.67 -6.66 20.43
C ALA A 13 -10.31 -5.43 19.58
N LYS A 14 -9.30 -4.63 19.97
CA LYS A 14 -8.81 -3.48 19.21
C LYS A 14 -7.29 -3.59 19.00
N CYS A 15 -6.83 -3.37 17.77
CA CYS A 15 -5.40 -3.34 17.46
C CYS A 15 -5.15 -2.40 16.28
N LEU A 16 -3.89 -2.07 16.01
CA LEU A 16 -3.57 -1.32 14.80
C LEU A 16 -3.84 -2.15 13.54
N TYR A 17 -4.17 -1.48 12.44
CA TYR A 17 -4.48 -2.13 11.16
C TYR A 17 -3.36 -3.05 10.67
N THR A 18 -2.11 -2.67 10.94
CA THR A 18 -0.91 -3.41 10.53
C THR A 18 -0.41 -4.38 11.59
N GLU A 19 -1.12 -4.57 12.71
CA GLU A 19 -0.75 -5.53 13.74
C GLU A 19 -1.48 -6.87 13.53
N PRO A 20 -0.79 -8.01 13.70
CA PRO A 20 -1.45 -9.30 13.64
C PRO A 20 -2.48 -9.45 14.77
N VAL A 21 -3.59 -10.12 14.48
CA VAL A 21 -4.58 -10.55 15.48
C VAL A 21 -4.57 -12.07 15.52
N GLN A 22 -4.47 -12.64 16.71
CA GLN A 22 -4.61 -14.08 16.89
C GLN A 22 -6.08 -14.41 17.10
N VAL A 23 -6.58 -15.39 16.34
CA VAL A 23 -7.95 -15.90 16.43
C VAL A 23 -7.92 -17.30 17.03
N LEU A 24 -8.60 -17.46 18.16
CA LEU A 24 -8.69 -18.71 18.92
C LEU A 24 -10.15 -19.14 19.05
N VAL A 25 -10.39 -20.44 18.98
CA VAL A 25 -11.68 -21.03 19.32
C VAL A 25 -11.46 -22.11 20.38
N ASP A 26 -12.26 -22.10 21.43
CA ASP A 26 -12.25 -23.11 22.50
C ASP A 26 -13.65 -23.68 22.73
N GLY A 27 -13.72 -24.83 23.40
CA GLY A 27 -14.98 -25.43 23.84
C GLY A 27 -15.71 -26.21 22.75
N LEU A 28 -15.02 -26.55 21.65
CA LEU A 28 -15.51 -27.48 20.63
C LEU A 28 -15.42 -28.93 21.12
N ARG A 29 -16.07 -29.86 20.42
CA ARG A 29 -15.83 -31.30 20.62
C ARG A 29 -14.47 -31.67 20.01
N SER A 30 -13.80 -32.67 20.58
CA SER A 30 -12.58 -33.23 19.99
C SER A 30 -12.79 -33.57 18.52
N SER A 31 -11.86 -33.17 17.66
CA SER A 31 -11.93 -33.41 16.21
C SER A 31 -13.17 -32.81 15.50
N GLN A 32 -13.88 -31.88 16.14
CA GLN A 32 -15.02 -31.20 15.51
C GLN A 32 -14.55 -30.35 14.33
N VAL A 33 -15.21 -30.50 13.18
CA VAL A 33 -14.99 -29.66 12.01
C VAL A 33 -15.86 -28.41 12.12
N VAL A 34 -15.24 -27.25 11.94
CA VAL A 34 -15.87 -25.94 12.01
C VAL A 34 -15.43 -25.07 10.84
N THR A 35 -16.29 -24.13 10.45
CA THR A 35 -15.96 -23.10 9.46
C THR A 35 -15.88 -21.76 10.15
N MET A 36 -14.71 -21.14 10.06
CA MET A 36 -14.48 -19.75 10.45
C MET A 36 -14.91 -18.84 9.30
N LYS A 37 -15.58 -17.73 9.62
CA LYS A 37 -15.93 -16.68 8.66
C LYS A 37 -15.42 -15.34 9.19
N ALA A 38 -14.97 -14.49 8.27
CA ALA A 38 -14.70 -13.08 8.52
C ALA A 38 -15.57 -12.23 7.59
N ARG A 39 -16.11 -11.13 8.11
CA ARG A 39 -16.92 -10.17 7.36
C ARG A 39 -16.52 -8.75 7.73
N ALA A 40 -16.41 -7.88 6.74
CA ALA A 40 -16.16 -6.47 6.94
C ALA A 40 -16.78 -5.64 5.83
N THR A 41 -17.22 -4.44 6.16
CA THR A 41 -17.75 -3.48 5.19
C THR A 41 -16.75 -2.36 4.98
N ASP A 42 -16.50 -2.01 3.73
CA ASP A 42 -15.57 -0.94 3.37
C ASP A 42 -16.22 0.46 3.50
N ASP A 43 -15.45 1.52 3.29
CA ASP A 43 -15.97 2.90 3.45
C ASP A 43 -16.99 3.28 2.35
N LYS A 44 -17.18 2.45 1.31
CA LYS A 44 -18.22 2.60 0.27
C LYS A 44 -19.47 1.78 0.55
N GLY A 45 -19.52 1.06 1.67
CA GLY A 45 -20.66 0.22 2.04
C GLY A 45 -20.66 -1.16 1.38
N VAL A 46 -19.57 -1.57 0.73
CA VAL A 46 -19.46 -2.90 0.10
C VAL A 46 -19.03 -3.93 1.13
N LEU A 47 -19.75 -5.06 1.18
CA LEU A 47 -19.41 -6.19 2.04
C LEU A 47 -18.29 -7.03 1.42
N PHE A 48 -17.27 -7.31 2.23
CA PHE A 48 -16.21 -8.26 1.96
C PHE A 48 -16.30 -9.41 2.96
N HIS A 49 -16.02 -10.63 2.51
CA HIS A 49 -16.02 -11.82 3.36
C HIS A 49 -14.96 -12.84 2.95
N ALA A 50 -14.62 -13.70 3.92
CA ALA A 50 -13.72 -14.83 3.76
C ALA A 50 -14.22 -15.98 4.63
N CYS A 51 -13.87 -17.21 4.26
CA CYS A 51 -14.11 -18.39 5.07
C CYS A 51 -12.92 -19.34 5.07
N ALA A 52 -12.78 -20.12 6.13
CA ALA A 52 -11.76 -21.17 6.24
C ALA A 52 -12.25 -22.31 7.12
N VAL A 53 -12.01 -23.54 6.68
CA VAL A 53 -12.44 -24.76 7.37
C VAL A 53 -11.31 -25.24 8.29
N TYR A 54 -11.64 -25.56 9.53
CA TYR A 54 -10.69 -26.05 10.54
C TYR A 54 -11.22 -27.29 11.24
N LYS A 55 -10.30 -28.06 11.82
CA LYS A 55 -10.62 -29.20 12.67
C LYS A 55 -10.02 -28.97 14.05
N ALA A 56 -10.86 -29.06 15.08
CA ALA A 56 -10.41 -28.90 16.46
C ALA A 56 -9.46 -30.01 16.88
N ASP A 57 -8.50 -29.69 17.75
CA ASP A 57 -7.60 -30.65 18.36
C ASP A 57 -8.32 -31.60 19.34
N SER A 58 -7.55 -32.44 20.05
CA SER A 58 -8.10 -33.37 21.04
C SER A 58 -8.68 -32.68 22.28
N SER A 59 -8.29 -31.42 22.54
CA SER A 59 -8.81 -30.60 23.63
C SER A 59 -10.07 -29.81 23.24
N GLY A 60 -10.43 -29.80 21.95
CA GLY A 60 -11.56 -29.02 21.44
C GLY A 60 -11.19 -27.55 21.16
N ALA A 61 -9.92 -27.29 20.83
CA ALA A 61 -9.42 -25.97 20.49
C ALA A 61 -9.01 -25.86 19.01
N VAL A 62 -9.04 -24.63 18.49
CA VAL A 62 -8.45 -24.24 17.21
C VAL A 62 -7.66 -22.94 17.42
N ASP A 63 -6.36 -22.93 17.11
CA ASP A 63 -5.49 -21.75 17.03
C ASP A 63 -5.07 -21.53 15.57
N LEU A 64 -5.58 -20.47 14.94
CA LEU A 64 -5.27 -20.15 13.54
C LEU A 64 -3.78 -19.94 13.26
N ARG A 65 -2.95 -19.74 14.30
CA ARG A 65 -1.49 -19.65 14.14
C ARG A 65 -0.80 -20.99 13.93
N GLN A 66 -1.45 -22.09 14.30
CA GLN A 66 -0.86 -23.43 14.35
C GLN A 66 -1.64 -24.41 13.50
N ASP A 67 -2.97 -24.31 13.52
CA ASP A 67 -3.85 -25.23 12.82
C ASP A 67 -4.03 -24.81 11.36
N PRO A 68 -3.88 -25.74 10.39
CA PRO A 68 -4.05 -25.42 8.98
C PRO A 68 -5.52 -25.30 8.61
N SER A 69 -5.84 -24.30 7.78
CA SER A 69 -7.11 -24.28 7.05
C SER A 69 -7.14 -25.45 6.05
N LEU A 70 -8.22 -26.22 6.08
CA LEU A 70 -8.46 -27.38 5.22
C LEU A 70 -9.15 -27.02 3.91
N GLY A 71 -9.72 -25.82 3.80
CA GLY A 71 -10.47 -25.38 2.62
C GLY A 71 -11.13 -24.02 2.84
N GLY A 72 -11.76 -23.50 1.79
CA GLY A 72 -12.40 -22.18 1.79
C GLY A 72 -11.60 -21.15 0.98
N SER A 73 -11.52 -19.92 1.48
CA SER A 73 -10.80 -18.81 0.85
C SER A 73 -9.28 -19.00 0.78
N TYR A 74 -8.72 -19.87 1.62
CA TYR A 74 -7.30 -20.24 1.65
C TYR A 74 -7.11 -21.59 2.36
N THR A 75 -5.92 -22.19 2.20
CA THR A 75 -5.51 -23.44 2.87
C THR A 75 -4.15 -23.28 3.55
N GLY A 76 -3.83 -24.18 4.48
CA GLY A 76 -2.57 -24.18 5.22
C GLY A 76 -2.60 -23.27 6.45
N VAL A 77 -1.44 -23.15 7.12
CA VAL A 77 -1.29 -22.36 8.35
C VAL A 77 -1.09 -20.89 7.98
N GLU A 78 -2.19 -20.13 8.00
CA GLU A 78 -2.24 -18.72 7.62
C GLU A 78 -2.94 -17.91 8.73
N PRO A 79 -2.20 -17.42 9.74
CA PRO A 79 -2.79 -16.77 10.92
C PRO A 79 -3.69 -15.57 10.57
N MET A 80 -3.31 -14.85 9.51
CA MET A 80 -4.01 -13.65 9.02
C MET A 80 -4.82 -13.94 7.75
N GLY A 81 -5.00 -15.22 7.40
CA GLY A 81 -5.70 -15.71 6.21
C GLY A 81 -7.05 -15.06 6.00
N LEU A 82 -7.89 -15.10 7.04
CA LEU A 82 -9.24 -14.52 7.03
C LEU A 82 -9.29 -13.01 6.74
N LEU A 83 -8.19 -12.28 6.90
CA LEU A 83 -8.11 -10.85 6.64
C LEU A 83 -7.64 -10.54 5.21
N TRP A 84 -6.50 -11.11 4.80
CA TRP A 84 -5.97 -10.83 3.46
C TRP A 84 -6.80 -11.50 2.35
N SER A 85 -7.54 -12.57 2.67
CA SER A 85 -8.39 -13.29 1.72
C SER A 85 -9.83 -12.76 1.65
N LEU A 86 -10.14 -11.65 2.32
CA LEU A 86 -11.44 -10.98 2.21
C LEU A 86 -11.70 -10.61 0.74
N ARG A 87 -12.91 -10.87 0.27
CA ARG A 87 -13.34 -10.49 -1.09
C ARG A 87 -14.81 -10.09 -1.13
N ALA A 88 -15.18 -9.21 -2.05
CA ALA A 88 -16.58 -8.95 -2.34
C ALA A 88 -17.17 -10.04 -3.25
N ASP A 89 -18.49 -10.17 -3.27
CA ASP A 89 -19.18 -11.06 -4.21
C ASP A 89 -19.09 -10.54 -5.65
N ALA A 90 -19.16 -9.21 -5.83
CA ALA A 90 -18.97 -8.58 -7.12
C ALA A 90 -17.51 -8.68 -7.55
N LEU A 91 -17.28 -9.26 -8.73
CA LEU A 91 -15.96 -9.33 -9.37
C LEU A 91 -15.36 -7.92 -9.55
N HIS A 92 -14.03 -7.87 -9.62
CA HIS A 92 -13.26 -6.64 -9.87
C HIS A 92 -13.47 -5.52 -8.83
N THR A 93 -13.85 -5.89 -7.62
CA THR A 93 -14.12 -4.93 -6.54
C THR A 93 -12.91 -4.77 -5.64
N LYS A 94 -12.31 -3.58 -5.65
CA LYS A 94 -11.19 -3.22 -4.77
C LYS A 94 -11.72 -2.71 -3.43
N PHE A 95 -11.15 -3.21 -2.35
CA PHE A 95 -11.45 -2.75 -0.99
C PHE A 95 -11.07 -1.28 -0.79
N TYR A 96 -12.01 -0.48 -0.27
CA TYR A 96 -11.81 0.95 -0.10
C TYR A 96 -11.80 1.37 1.39
N LYS A 97 -10.66 1.85 1.87
CA LYS A 97 -10.50 2.41 3.21
C LYS A 97 -9.70 3.72 3.15
N SER A 98 -10.38 4.85 3.27
CA SER A 98 -9.78 6.18 3.12
C SER A 98 -9.99 7.10 4.33
N ASP A 99 -11.02 6.88 5.15
CA ASP A 99 -11.24 7.67 6.37
C ASP A 99 -10.44 7.08 7.53
N SER A 100 -9.28 7.67 7.82
CA SER A 100 -8.39 7.23 8.91
C SER A 100 -9.00 7.37 10.31
N ARG A 101 -10.07 8.14 10.47
CA ARG A 101 -10.75 8.34 11.76
C ARG A 101 -11.66 7.16 12.13
N LYS A 102 -12.04 6.34 11.15
CA LYS A 102 -12.91 5.18 11.35
C LYS A 102 -12.07 3.90 11.33
N PRO A 103 -12.21 3.00 12.30
CA PRO A 103 -11.55 1.71 12.22
C PRO A 103 -12.06 0.89 11.04
N HIS A 104 -11.28 -0.10 10.63
CA HIS A 104 -11.80 -1.22 9.82
C HIS A 104 -12.33 -2.28 10.79
N VAL A 105 -13.64 -2.51 10.76
CA VAL A 105 -14.31 -3.42 11.70
C VAL A 105 -14.49 -4.78 11.04
N VAL A 106 -13.90 -5.82 11.63
CA VAL A 106 -13.98 -7.19 11.13
C VAL A 106 -14.71 -8.05 12.15
N ARG A 107 -15.84 -8.65 11.73
CA ARG A 107 -16.57 -9.63 12.54
C ARG A 107 -16.12 -11.03 12.17
N PHE A 108 -15.66 -11.76 13.17
CA PHE A 108 -15.32 -13.18 13.09
C PHE A 108 -16.47 -14.01 13.66
N SER A 109 -16.79 -15.11 13.01
CA SER A 109 -17.76 -16.09 13.51
C SER A 109 -17.29 -17.51 13.25
N VAL A 110 -17.63 -18.42 14.15
CA VAL A 110 -17.38 -19.85 14.01
C VAL A 110 -18.73 -20.58 13.82
N HIS A 111 -18.80 -21.48 12.85
CA HIS A 111 -20.00 -22.24 12.51
C HIS A 111 -19.73 -23.74 12.54
N GLU A 112 -20.74 -24.54 12.87
CA GLU A 112 -20.63 -25.99 12.83
C GLU A 112 -20.62 -26.53 11.39
N GLY A 113 -19.70 -27.46 11.13
CA GLY A 113 -19.58 -28.17 9.85
C GLY A 113 -19.04 -27.32 8.70
N GLU A 114 -18.64 -27.99 7.63
CA GLU A 114 -18.02 -27.35 6.46
C GLU A 114 -18.98 -26.41 5.74
N ALA A 115 -20.23 -26.85 5.54
CA ALA A 115 -21.27 -26.07 4.87
C ALA A 115 -21.69 -24.80 5.63
N ALA A 116 -21.44 -24.76 6.96
CA ALA A 116 -21.73 -23.61 7.81
C ALA A 116 -23.17 -23.07 7.65
N ALA A 117 -24.15 -23.99 7.53
CA ALA A 117 -25.55 -23.70 7.22
C ALA A 117 -26.38 -23.29 8.46
N GLY A 118 -25.85 -23.51 9.67
CA GLY A 118 -26.48 -23.15 10.94
C GLY A 118 -26.05 -21.78 11.50
N ALA A 119 -26.64 -21.41 12.63
CA ALA A 119 -26.25 -20.23 13.40
C ALA A 119 -24.78 -20.29 13.83
N ALA A 120 -24.19 -19.12 14.09
CA ALA A 120 -22.83 -19.06 14.63
C ALA A 120 -22.79 -19.67 16.04
N LEU A 121 -21.79 -20.51 16.30
CA LEU A 121 -21.53 -21.08 17.63
C LEU A 121 -20.95 -20.01 18.58
N ALA A 122 -20.15 -19.10 18.05
CA ALA A 122 -19.60 -17.94 18.74
C ALA A 122 -19.16 -16.87 17.74
N GLU A 123 -19.04 -15.63 18.21
CA GLU A 123 -18.60 -14.49 17.41
C GLU A 123 -17.73 -13.55 18.24
N ALA A 124 -16.85 -12.82 17.55
CA ALA A 124 -16.15 -11.67 18.13
C ALA A 124 -15.87 -10.63 17.05
N THR A 125 -15.59 -9.41 17.47
CA THR A 125 -15.30 -8.29 16.57
C THR A 125 -13.92 -7.73 16.87
N ASN A 126 -13.13 -7.51 15.81
CA ASN A 126 -11.86 -6.80 15.86
C ASN A 126 -12.01 -5.42 15.22
N GLU A 127 -11.71 -4.37 15.98
CA GLU A 127 -11.56 -3.02 15.45
C GLU A 127 -10.09 -2.77 15.09
N ARG A 128 -9.83 -2.63 13.79
CA ARG A 128 -8.48 -2.39 13.24
C ARG A 128 -8.27 -0.90 13.04
N LEU A 129 -7.59 -0.26 13.98
CA LEU A 129 -7.40 1.19 14.06
C LEU A 129 -6.38 1.66 13.01
N LEU A 130 -6.69 2.75 12.31
CA LEU A 130 -5.74 3.40 11.39
C LEU A 130 -4.90 4.47 12.10
N LEU A 131 -5.38 4.98 13.24
CA LEU A 131 -4.70 5.97 14.07
C LEU A 131 -4.52 5.41 15.48
N THR A 132 -3.29 5.49 15.99
CA THR A 132 -3.03 5.26 17.42
C THR A 132 -3.40 6.49 18.24
N ASN A 133 -3.56 6.29 19.56
CA ASN A 133 -3.83 7.37 20.49
C ASN A 133 -2.72 8.44 20.41
N GLY A 134 -3.11 9.69 20.23
CA GLY A 134 -2.21 10.85 20.19
C GLY A 134 -1.66 11.21 18.81
N VAL A 135 -1.89 10.42 17.76
CA VAL A 135 -1.63 10.89 16.38
C VAL A 135 -2.66 11.96 16.02
N SER A 136 -2.18 13.13 15.59
CA SER A 136 -3.03 14.22 15.14
C SER A 136 -3.22 14.18 13.63
N ARG A 137 -4.48 14.24 13.18
CA ARG A 137 -4.85 14.42 11.76
C ARG A 137 -5.32 15.86 11.52
N ARG A 138 -4.66 16.57 10.60
CA ARG A 138 -5.03 17.93 10.17
C ARG A 138 -5.33 17.98 8.67
N PRO A 139 -6.57 18.26 8.24
CA PRO A 139 -6.85 18.58 6.85
C PRO A 139 -6.05 19.80 6.41
N ILE A 140 -5.41 19.75 5.25
CA ILE A 140 -4.61 20.84 4.70
C ILE A 140 -5.29 21.41 3.46
N LYS A 141 -5.54 22.71 3.50
CA LYS A 141 -6.02 23.55 2.40
C LYS A 141 -5.26 24.88 2.43
N GLU A 142 -3.95 24.80 2.23
CA GLU A 142 -3.03 25.95 2.25
C GLU A 142 -2.41 26.11 0.88
N GLY A 143 -2.49 27.32 0.32
CA GLY A 143 -2.10 27.59 -1.07
C GLY A 143 -2.76 26.61 -2.04
N ASN A 144 -1.96 25.92 -2.86
CA ASN A 144 -2.46 24.90 -3.79
C ASN A 144 -2.63 23.53 -3.13
N ILE A 145 -2.01 23.28 -1.97
CA ILE A 145 -1.97 21.97 -1.31
C ILE A 145 -3.37 21.52 -0.89
N ARG A 146 -3.72 20.27 -1.22
CA ARG A 146 -4.99 19.63 -0.84
C ARG A 146 -4.71 18.24 -0.33
N GLY A 147 -4.87 18.05 0.98
CA GLY A 147 -4.45 16.81 1.61
C GLY A 147 -4.78 16.71 3.10
N ALA A 148 -4.08 15.81 3.78
CA ALA A 148 -4.12 15.67 5.22
C ALA A 148 -2.71 15.42 5.76
N LEU A 149 -2.36 16.17 6.80
CA LEU A 149 -1.12 16.03 7.55
C LEU A 149 -1.37 15.19 8.80
N PHE A 150 -0.57 14.15 8.98
CA PHE A 150 -0.55 13.30 10.15
C PHE A 150 0.71 13.58 10.96
N VAL A 151 0.54 13.86 12.25
CA VAL A 151 1.62 14.18 13.17
C VAL A 151 1.66 13.11 14.27
N PRO A 152 2.80 12.41 14.45
CA PRO A 152 2.96 11.43 15.52
C PRO A 152 2.78 12.05 16.92
N PRO A 153 2.41 11.24 17.94
CA PRO A 153 2.42 11.70 19.32
C PRO A 153 3.84 12.03 19.80
N GLY A 154 3.95 12.94 20.76
CA GLY A 154 5.19 13.28 21.46
C GLY A 154 5.79 14.63 21.08
N GLU A 155 7.01 14.88 21.56
CA GLU A 155 7.69 16.18 21.40
C GLU A 155 8.43 16.35 20.07
N GLY A 156 8.66 15.26 19.35
CA GLY A 156 9.47 15.27 18.13
C GLY A 156 10.96 15.56 18.42
N PRO A 157 11.74 15.99 17.42
CA PRO A 157 11.33 16.18 16.02
C PRO A 157 11.06 14.86 15.30
N PHE A 158 10.23 14.89 14.26
CA PHE A 158 9.82 13.72 13.47
C PHE A 158 10.35 13.81 12.03
N PRO A 159 10.89 12.72 11.45
CA PRO A 159 11.20 12.66 10.03
C PRO A 159 9.94 12.86 9.20
N ALA A 160 10.02 13.70 8.15
CA ALA A 160 8.89 14.02 7.28
C ALA A 160 8.82 13.14 6.03
N VAL A 161 7.62 12.72 5.67
CA VAL A 161 7.33 11.95 4.46
C VAL A 161 6.19 12.58 3.68
N LEU A 162 6.36 12.72 2.37
CA LEU A 162 5.33 13.05 1.40
C LEU A 162 4.78 11.74 0.80
N ASP A 163 3.49 11.48 1.03
CA ASP A 163 2.78 10.31 0.54
C ASP A 163 2.01 10.64 -0.75
N LEU A 164 2.42 10.01 -1.85
CA LEU A 164 1.80 10.16 -3.17
C LEU A 164 1.04 8.88 -3.48
N TYR A 165 -0.27 8.88 -3.26
CA TYR A 165 -1.14 7.74 -3.52
C TYR A 165 -2.14 8.05 -4.62
N THR A 166 -2.28 7.14 -5.60
CA THR A 166 -3.01 7.39 -6.86
C THR A 166 -4.38 6.72 -6.93
N SER A 167 -4.61 5.64 -6.17
CA SER A 167 -5.84 4.85 -6.32
C SER A 167 -7.05 5.57 -5.72
N GLY A 168 -8.15 5.66 -6.48
CA GLY A 168 -9.43 6.21 -6.02
C GLY A 168 -9.73 7.66 -6.42
N GLY A 169 -8.82 8.34 -7.14
CA GLY A 169 -9.07 9.68 -7.69
C GLY A 169 -9.28 10.79 -6.66
N GLY A 170 -8.95 10.53 -5.39
CA GLY A 170 -9.12 11.45 -4.27
C GLY A 170 -8.11 11.16 -3.17
N LEU A 171 -8.34 11.69 -1.98
CA LEU A 171 -7.43 11.52 -0.84
C LEU A 171 -7.55 10.12 -0.25
N SER A 172 -6.44 9.40 -0.19
CA SER A 172 -6.31 8.16 0.58
C SER A 172 -5.41 8.41 1.79
N GLU A 173 -5.95 8.17 2.98
CA GLU A 173 -5.23 8.43 4.23
C GLU A 173 -4.64 7.18 4.86
N ARG A 174 -4.96 5.98 4.35
CA ARG A 174 -4.58 4.71 4.97
C ARG A 174 -3.07 4.59 5.13
N ARG A 175 -2.29 4.78 4.06
CA ARG A 175 -0.83 4.64 4.12
C ARG A 175 -0.18 5.71 5.00
N ALA A 176 -0.56 6.97 4.83
CA ALA A 176 -0.03 8.08 5.62
C ALA A 176 -0.35 7.97 7.12
N SER A 177 -1.58 7.64 7.49
CA SER A 177 -1.97 7.46 8.90
C SER A 177 -1.18 6.32 9.57
N LEU A 178 -0.99 5.21 8.86
CA LEU A 178 -0.22 4.07 9.36
C LEU A 178 1.27 4.38 9.49
N LEU A 179 1.87 5.11 8.55
CA LEU A 179 3.24 5.59 8.71
C LEU A 179 3.38 6.58 9.88
N ALA A 180 2.36 7.40 10.16
CA ALA A 180 2.40 8.29 11.31
C ALA A 180 2.40 7.55 12.66
N ASN A 181 1.73 6.39 12.73
CA ASN A 181 1.85 5.50 13.90
C ASN A 181 3.28 4.97 14.08
N CYS A 182 4.09 4.95 13.03
CA CYS A 182 5.48 4.49 13.04
C CYS A 182 6.51 5.60 13.35
N GLY A 183 6.05 6.82 13.68
CA GLY A 183 6.90 7.94 14.10
C GLY A 183 7.26 8.94 12.99
N PHE A 184 6.59 8.88 11.83
CA PHE A 184 6.82 9.80 10.71
C PHE A 184 5.77 10.92 10.66
N MET A 185 6.17 12.16 10.42
CA MET A 185 5.22 13.21 10.05
C MET A 185 4.87 13.05 8.57
N VAL A 186 3.60 12.76 8.24
CA VAL A 186 3.23 12.39 6.87
C VAL A 186 2.18 13.32 6.28
N LEU A 187 2.48 13.96 5.15
CA LEU A 187 1.50 14.65 4.32
C LEU A 187 1.08 13.74 3.18
N THR A 188 -0.18 13.34 3.15
CA THR A 188 -0.81 12.75 1.95
C THR A 188 -1.60 13.82 1.22
N MET A 189 -1.60 13.76 -0.11
CA MET A 189 -2.20 14.78 -0.96
C MET A 189 -2.98 14.19 -2.12
N VAL A 190 -3.98 14.96 -2.56
CA VAL A 190 -4.73 14.68 -3.78
C VAL A 190 -3.83 14.96 -4.98
N LEU A 191 -3.62 13.96 -5.82
CA LEU A 191 -2.78 14.06 -7.03
C LEU A 191 -3.54 14.61 -8.24
N TYR A 192 -4.84 14.35 -8.33
CA TYR A 192 -5.68 14.71 -9.48
C TYR A 192 -7.00 15.34 -9.01
N GLY A 193 -7.47 16.37 -9.72
CA GLY A 193 -8.89 16.74 -9.72
C GLY A 193 -9.47 17.22 -8.37
N HIS A 194 -8.73 17.98 -7.57
CA HIS A 194 -9.28 18.60 -6.35
C HIS A 194 -10.43 19.60 -6.66
N ASP A 195 -10.40 20.26 -7.81
CA ASP A 195 -11.52 21.10 -8.27
C ASP A 195 -12.42 20.27 -9.19
N ALA A 196 -13.70 20.14 -8.81
CA ALA A 196 -14.71 19.26 -9.41
C ALA A 196 -15.04 19.51 -10.90
N GLN A 197 -14.30 20.40 -11.59
CA GLN A 197 -14.63 20.86 -12.94
C GLN A 197 -13.46 20.91 -13.93
N ALA A 198 -12.21 20.62 -13.54
CA ALA A 198 -11.08 20.72 -14.47
C ALA A 198 -10.51 19.34 -14.88
N LYS A 199 -10.61 19.01 -16.17
CA LYS A 199 -9.89 17.88 -16.77
C LYS A 199 -8.38 18.16 -16.65
N VAL A 200 -7.65 17.34 -15.89
CA VAL A 200 -6.20 17.49 -15.73
C VAL A 200 -5.52 17.07 -17.03
N THR A 201 -4.93 18.03 -17.75
CA THR A 201 -4.23 17.80 -19.03
C THR A 201 -2.71 17.87 -18.92
N LYS A 202 -2.19 18.35 -17.79
CA LYS A 202 -0.76 18.47 -17.50
C LYS A 202 -0.53 18.42 -15.98
N LEU A 203 0.68 18.05 -15.57
CA LEU A 203 1.10 18.03 -14.18
C LEU A 203 2.18 19.09 -13.93
N HIS A 204 2.23 19.64 -12.73
CA HIS A 204 3.16 20.70 -12.34
C HIS A 204 3.96 20.29 -11.12
N LEU A 205 5.29 20.29 -11.22
CA LEU A 205 6.17 20.02 -10.08
C LEU A 205 6.08 21.08 -8.98
N ASP A 206 5.68 22.30 -9.33
CA ASP A 206 5.49 23.41 -8.40
C ASP A 206 4.52 23.04 -7.26
N TYR A 207 3.51 22.21 -7.55
CA TYR A 207 2.56 21.68 -6.55
C TYR A 207 3.25 20.83 -5.46
N PHE A 208 4.22 20.00 -5.86
CA PHE A 208 4.97 19.15 -4.94
C PHE A 208 6.10 19.93 -4.24
N GLU A 209 6.69 20.93 -4.90
CA GLU A 209 7.65 21.84 -4.28
C GLU A 209 6.98 22.59 -3.12
N GLU A 210 5.79 23.13 -3.33
CA GLU A 210 4.99 23.80 -2.30
C GLU A 210 4.74 22.88 -1.09
N ALA A 211 4.39 21.62 -1.34
CA ALA A 211 4.17 20.61 -0.31
C ALA A 211 5.42 20.27 0.51
N ILE A 212 6.57 20.14 -0.15
CA ILE A 212 7.86 19.90 0.52
C ILE A 212 8.21 21.10 1.41
N GLN A 213 8.03 22.32 0.90
CA GLN A 213 8.29 23.53 1.70
C GLN A 213 7.32 23.66 2.88
N PHE A 214 6.06 23.30 2.69
CA PHE A 214 5.08 23.25 3.77
C PHE A 214 5.48 22.23 4.86
N LEU A 215 5.88 21.01 4.47
CA LEU A 215 6.34 19.98 5.41
C LEU A 215 7.54 20.45 6.23
N ARG A 216 8.55 21.05 5.57
CA ARG A 216 9.77 21.54 6.23
C ARG A 216 9.53 22.70 7.20
N LYS A 217 8.40 23.39 7.08
CA LYS A 217 8.00 24.48 7.98
C LYS A 217 7.14 24.01 9.16
N GLN A 218 6.76 22.74 9.21
CA GLN A 218 5.90 22.25 10.28
C GLN A 218 6.63 22.26 11.63
N PRO A 219 5.93 22.61 12.73
CA PRO A 219 6.50 22.45 14.06
C PRO A 219 6.81 20.99 14.32
N LYS A 220 7.92 20.71 15.03
CA LYS A 220 8.39 19.35 15.34
C LYS A 220 8.81 18.54 14.12
N VAL A 221 9.03 19.14 12.95
CA VAL A 221 9.67 18.43 11.82
C VAL A 221 11.17 18.36 12.02
N MET A 222 11.78 17.24 11.66
CA MET A 222 13.22 17.08 11.66
C MET A 222 13.83 17.79 10.44
N ASP A 223 14.87 18.60 10.64
CA ASP A 223 15.58 19.28 9.56
C ASP A 223 16.63 18.37 8.90
N SER A 224 16.20 17.18 8.51
CA SER A 224 17.01 16.22 7.74
C SER A 224 16.65 16.21 6.26
N GLY A 225 15.53 16.82 5.88
CA GLY A 225 14.92 16.74 4.55
C GLY A 225 13.63 15.93 4.57
N VAL A 226 13.11 15.59 3.39
CA VAL A 226 11.82 14.91 3.21
C VAL A 226 12.01 13.58 2.49
N GLY A 227 11.33 12.56 2.99
CA GLY A 227 11.13 11.31 2.28
C GLY A 227 9.93 11.39 1.34
N VAL A 228 9.93 10.63 0.25
CA VAL A 228 8.79 10.51 -0.66
C VAL A 228 8.43 9.04 -0.80
N ILE A 229 7.15 8.70 -0.63
CA ILE A 229 6.63 7.36 -0.93
C ILE A 229 5.61 7.43 -2.04
N SER A 230 5.69 6.48 -2.97
CA SER A 230 4.86 6.43 -4.16
C SER A 230 4.40 5.01 -4.47
N LEU A 231 3.34 4.90 -5.25
CA LEU A 231 2.85 3.65 -5.83
C LEU A 231 2.34 3.90 -7.25
N SER A 232 2.62 2.97 -8.16
CA SER A 232 2.07 2.99 -9.52
C SER A 232 2.47 4.28 -10.26
N LYS A 233 1.51 4.96 -10.91
CA LYS A 233 1.69 6.22 -11.62
C LYS A 233 2.41 7.30 -10.83
N SER A 234 2.30 7.35 -9.50
CA SER A 234 3.03 8.37 -8.72
C SER A 234 4.54 8.10 -8.61
N GLY A 235 5.01 6.92 -9.04
CA GLY A 235 6.44 6.61 -9.06
C GLY A 235 7.22 7.54 -9.97
N ASP A 236 6.68 7.89 -11.15
CA ASP A 236 7.34 8.82 -12.07
C ASP A 236 7.41 10.26 -11.49
N LEU A 237 6.37 10.67 -10.74
CA LEU A 237 6.35 11.91 -9.99
C LEU A 237 7.37 11.89 -8.85
N ALA A 238 7.48 10.80 -8.09
CA ALA A 238 8.45 10.69 -7.01
C ALA A 238 9.89 10.74 -7.51
N LEU A 239 10.19 10.10 -8.64
CA LEU A 239 11.49 10.22 -9.29
C LEU A 239 11.76 11.66 -9.77
N SER A 240 10.76 12.31 -10.36
CA SER A 240 10.86 13.70 -10.80
C SER A 240 11.07 14.66 -9.63
N ILE A 241 10.34 14.48 -8.53
CA ILE A 241 10.49 15.23 -7.28
C ILE A 241 11.92 15.08 -6.75
N ALA A 242 12.44 13.86 -6.65
CA ALA A 242 13.81 13.61 -6.19
C ALA A 242 14.89 14.20 -7.12
N THR A 243 14.57 14.33 -8.41
CA THR A 243 15.48 14.80 -9.47
C THR A 243 15.56 16.31 -9.54
N TYR A 244 14.43 16.99 -9.45
CA TYR A 244 14.31 18.42 -9.76
C TYR A 244 14.10 19.31 -8.53
N LEU A 245 13.61 18.76 -7.41
CA LEU A 245 13.29 19.53 -6.22
C LEU A 245 14.36 19.34 -5.13
N PRO A 246 14.68 20.39 -4.35
CA PRO A 246 15.66 20.31 -3.28
C PRO A 246 15.09 19.60 -2.04
N ASN A 247 15.98 19.15 -1.15
CA ASN A 247 15.67 18.58 0.17
C ASN A 247 14.97 17.22 0.18
N VAL A 248 14.93 16.50 -0.94
CA VAL A 248 14.46 15.11 -0.99
C VAL A 248 15.62 14.18 -0.68
N LYS A 249 15.52 13.42 0.41
CA LYS A 249 16.62 12.56 0.90
C LYS A 249 16.41 11.07 0.70
N ALA A 250 15.17 10.63 0.61
CA ALA A 250 14.82 9.22 0.53
C ALA A 250 13.57 9.04 -0.31
N THR A 251 13.58 8.16 -1.30
CA THR A 251 12.43 7.90 -2.16
C THR A 251 12.11 6.41 -2.18
N ALA A 252 10.99 6.04 -1.57
CA ALA A 252 10.40 4.71 -1.69
C ALA A 252 9.51 4.67 -2.94
N TRP A 253 9.99 3.97 -3.96
CA TRP A 253 9.36 3.82 -5.26
C TRP A 253 8.75 2.42 -5.37
N ILE A 254 7.43 2.30 -5.49
CA ILE A 254 6.74 1.01 -5.51
C ILE A 254 6.00 0.85 -6.84
N ASN A 255 6.38 -0.16 -7.62
CA ASN A 255 5.74 -0.52 -8.88
C ASN A 255 5.53 0.68 -9.84
N GLY A 256 6.49 1.59 -9.92
CA GLY A 256 6.39 2.79 -10.76
C GLY A 256 6.88 2.57 -12.19
N CYS A 257 7.05 3.66 -12.92
CA CYS A 257 7.74 3.68 -14.21
C CYS A 257 9.00 4.57 -14.18
N CYS A 258 9.95 4.29 -15.07
CA CYS A 258 11.16 5.09 -15.28
C CYS A 258 10.92 6.36 -16.12
N SER A 259 9.72 6.50 -16.69
CA SER A 259 9.32 7.60 -17.56
C SER A 259 8.05 8.27 -17.06
N ASN A 260 7.87 9.54 -17.41
CA ASN A 260 6.66 10.31 -17.13
C ASN A 260 5.51 9.86 -18.04
N ILE A 261 4.48 9.25 -17.48
CA ILE A 261 3.38 8.63 -18.22
C ILE A 261 2.16 9.55 -18.36
N ALA A 262 1.43 9.42 -19.47
CA ALA A 262 0.08 9.92 -19.77
C ALA A 262 -0.14 11.44 -19.79
N LEU A 263 0.49 12.22 -18.90
CA LEU A 263 0.35 13.66 -18.82
C LEU A 263 1.73 14.31 -18.87
N PRO A 264 1.95 15.34 -19.71
CA PRO A 264 3.23 16.04 -19.74
C PRO A 264 3.49 16.73 -18.39
N LEU A 265 4.77 16.76 -17.99
CA LEU A 265 5.20 17.32 -16.72
C LEU A 265 5.89 18.66 -16.95
N TYR A 266 5.45 19.66 -16.17
CA TYR A 266 5.94 21.03 -16.21
C TYR A 266 6.60 21.39 -14.88
N TYR A 267 7.57 22.31 -14.93
CA TYR A 267 8.14 22.94 -13.76
C TYR A 267 8.50 24.38 -14.11
N ARG A 268 8.06 25.35 -13.28
CA ARG A 268 8.31 26.79 -13.48
C ARG A 268 7.96 27.31 -14.88
N GLY A 269 6.82 26.83 -15.41
CA GLY A 269 6.28 27.24 -16.71
C GLY A 269 6.87 26.51 -17.93
N SER A 270 7.93 25.71 -17.79
CA SER A 270 8.52 24.94 -18.88
C SER A 270 8.16 23.46 -18.79
N GLN A 271 7.94 22.82 -19.93
CA GLN A 271 7.79 21.36 -19.99
C GLN A 271 9.16 20.71 -19.76
N ILE A 272 9.27 19.85 -18.76
CA ILE A 272 10.51 19.14 -18.41
C ILE A 272 10.52 17.70 -18.89
N ASN A 273 9.33 17.08 -19.01
CA ASN A 273 9.19 15.74 -19.56
C ASN A 273 7.93 15.62 -20.42
N SER A 274 8.04 14.99 -21.58
CA SER A 274 6.89 14.62 -22.41
C SER A 274 6.11 13.46 -21.77
N ALA A 275 4.88 13.24 -22.22
CA ALA A 275 4.08 12.08 -21.79
C ALA A 275 4.48 10.85 -22.59
N LEU A 276 4.83 9.77 -21.89
CA LEU A 276 4.87 8.42 -22.44
C LEU A 276 3.42 7.94 -22.62
N MET A 277 3.08 7.64 -23.86
CA MET A 277 1.75 7.17 -24.24
C MET A 277 1.68 5.63 -24.19
N TYR A 278 0.48 5.10 -24.43
CA TYR A 278 0.20 3.68 -24.44
C TYR A 278 -0.66 3.31 -25.66
N ASP A 279 -0.54 2.07 -26.07
CA ASP A 279 -1.30 1.44 -27.14
C ASP A 279 -2.33 0.47 -26.54
N PRO A 280 -3.63 0.83 -26.52
CA PRO A 280 -4.68 -0.02 -25.99
C PRO A 280 -4.90 -1.31 -26.80
N HIS A 281 -4.45 -1.37 -28.06
CA HIS A 281 -4.59 -2.57 -28.90
C HIS A 281 -3.70 -3.73 -28.44
N LYS A 282 -2.70 -3.46 -27.59
CA LYS A 282 -1.84 -4.47 -26.97
C LYS A 282 -2.44 -5.11 -25.71
N ALA A 283 -3.60 -4.64 -25.26
CA ALA A 283 -4.27 -5.21 -24.11
C ALA A 283 -4.79 -6.62 -24.44
N VAL A 284 -4.68 -7.54 -23.48
CA VAL A 284 -5.15 -8.93 -23.64
C VAL A 284 -6.25 -9.20 -22.63
N VAL A 285 -7.36 -9.82 -23.05
CA VAL A 285 -8.44 -10.22 -22.15
C VAL A 285 -7.99 -11.43 -21.32
N THR A 286 -8.12 -11.36 -20.01
CA THR A 286 -7.84 -12.48 -19.09
C THR A 286 -9.05 -13.39 -18.93
N GLU A 287 -8.87 -14.57 -18.35
CA GLU A 287 -9.97 -15.49 -18.03
C GLU A 287 -11.05 -14.85 -17.15
N SER A 288 -10.67 -13.88 -16.31
CA SER A 288 -11.60 -13.14 -15.46
C SER A 288 -12.46 -12.11 -16.20
N GLY A 289 -12.18 -11.85 -17.49
CA GLY A 289 -12.79 -10.77 -18.28
C GLY A 289 -12.12 -9.40 -18.11
N ALA A 290 -11.23 -9.23 -17.14
CA ALA A 290 -10.42 -8.02 -17.01
C ALA A 290 -9.30 -7.96 -18.07
N LEU A 291 -8.84 -6.75 -18.40
CA LEU A 291 -7.72 -6.55 -19.33
C LEU A 291 -6.36 -6.69 -18.61
N ASN A 292 -5.45 -7.47 -19.19
CA ASN A 292 -4.02 -7.39 -18.92
C ASN A 292 -3.42 -6.29 -19.79
N ILE A 293 -2.83 -5.28 -19.15
CA ILE A 293 -2.29 -4.09 -19.81
C ILE A 293 -0.77 -3.98 -19.69
N LYS A 294 -0.09 -5.04 -19.23
CA LYS A 294 1.36 -5.07 -18.94
C LYS A 294 2.23 -4.53 -20.07
N HIS A 295 1.83 -4.78 -21.32
CA HIS A 295 2.59 -4.42 -22.51
C HIS A 295 1.96 -3.26 -23.32
N CYS A 296 1.01 -2.53 -22.73
CA CYS A 296 0.37 -1.40 -23.40
C CYS A 296 1.25 -0.15 -23.46
N LEU A 297 2.12 0.11 -22.47
CA LEU A 297 3.00 1.28 -22.53
C LEU A 297 3.91 1.23 -23.77
N HIS A 298 4.11 2.39 -24.40
CA HIS A 298 5.14 2.52 -25.43
C HIS A 298 6.53 2.29 -24.83
N ASP A 299 7.47 1.84 -25.66
CA ASP A 299 8.86 1.65 -25.22
C ASP A 299 9.48 3.00 -24.82
N PRO A 300 9.82 3.22 -23.53
CA PRO A 300 10.42 4.46 -23.09
C PRO A 300 11.83 4.71 -23.66
N LEU A 301 12.50 3.68 -24.20
CA LEU A 301 13.85 3.77 -24.75
C LEU A 301 13.86 4.12 -26.24
N ALA A 302 12.71 4.03 -26.92
CA ALA A 302 12.59 4.42 -28.32
C ALA A 302 12.97 5.90 -28.51
N PRO A 303 13.68 6.27 -29.61
CA PRO A 303 14.18 7.63 -29.85
C PRO A 303 13.14 8.73 -29.67
N GLU A 304 11.92 8.52 -30.14
CA GLU A 304 10.78 9.43 -30.05
C GLU A 304 10.24 9.62 -28.63
N ASN A 305 10.45 8.65 -27.74
CA ASN A 305 9.97 8.67 -26.36
C ASN A 305 11.02 9.15 -25.35
N LYS A 306 12.26 9.44 -25.79
CA LYS A 306 13.36 9.86 -24.89
C LYS A 306 13.03 11.08 -24.03
N GLY A 307 12.18 11.99 -24.51
CA GLY A 307 11.71 13.16 -23.73
C GLY A 307 10.89 12.80 -22.48
N SER A 308 10.38 11.57 -22.39
CA SER A 308 9.63 11.09 -21.23
C SER A 308 10.52 10.55 -20.10
N LEU A 309 11.77 10.18 -20.41
CA LEU A 309 12.69 9.57 -19.46
C LEU A 309 13.06 10.54 -18.34
N ILE A 310 13.01 10.06 -17.09
CA ILE A 310 13.36 10.88 -15.93
C ILE A 310 14.88 10.85 -15.72
N PRO A 311 15.55 12.02 -15.58
CA PRO A 311 16.99 12.09 -15.39
C PRO A 311 17.42 11.84 -13.94
N ILE A 312 17.09 10.65 -13.42
CA ILE A 312 17.32 10.25 -12.02
C ILE A 312 18.80 10.37 -11.58
N GLU A 313 19.74 10.30 -12.50
CA GLU A 313 21.17 10.55 -12.28
C GLU A 313 21.46 11.95 -11.72
N ARG A 314 20.52 12.90 -11.76
CA ARG A 314 20.66 14.22 -11.12
C ARG A 314 20.22 14.22 -9.65
N ALA A 315 19.41 13.25 -9.24
CA ALA A 315 18.91 13.17 -7.87
C ALA A 315 20.02 12.82 -6.87
N THR A 316 19.98 13.41 -5.67
CA THR A 316 21.02 13.21 -4.64
C THR A 316 20.56 12.34 -3.45
N GLY A 317 19.24 12.17 -3.26
CA GLY A 317 18.68 11.31 -2.23
C GLY A 317 18.82 9.81 -2.53
N SER A 318 18.58 8.98 -1.52
CA SER A 318 18.63 7.51 -1.65
C SER A 318 17.32 6.94 -2.17
N PHE A 319 17.36 5.76 -2.79
CA PHE A 319 16.20 5.12 -3.41
C PHE A 319 15.95 3.70 -2.89
N LEU A 320 14.70 3.38 -2.61
CA LEU A 320 14.23 2.01 -2.45
C LEU A 320 13.34 1.68 -3.65
N PHE A 321 13.85 0.90 -4.60
CA PHE A 321 13.07 0.42 -5.74
C PHE A 321 12.40 -0.90 -5.39
N VAL A 322 11.07 -0.89 -5.36
CA VAL A 322 10.25 -2.05 -5.08
C VAL A 322 9.48 -2.43 -6.34
N ALA A 323 9.61 -3.68 -6.76
CA ALA A 323 8.88 -4.19 -7.90
C ALA A 323 8.22 -5.54 -7.60
N ALA A 324 7.01 -5.72 -8.10
CA ALA A 324 6.28 -6.98 -8.14
C ALA A 324 6.60 -7.69 -9.45
N GLU A 325 6.99 -8.97 -9.39
CA GLU A 325 7.37 -9.73 -10.59
C GLU A 325 6.16 -10.11 -11.45
N ASP A 326 5.00 -10.28 -10.83
CA ASP A 326 3.72 -10.53 -11.50
C ASP A 326 2.86 -9.26 -11.59
N ASP A 327 3.51 -8.11 -11.76
CA ASP A 327 2.82 -6.87 -12.09
C ASP A 327 2.21 -6.95 -13.50
N LEU A 328 0.88 -6.87 -13.59
CA LEU A 328 0.12 -6.88 -14.84
C LEU A 328 -0.33 -5.49 -15.31
N ASN A 329 0.01 -4.43 -14.57
CA ASN A 329 -0.20 -3.06 -15.02
C ASN A 329 0.90 -2.63 -16.00
N TRP A 330 2.16 -2.94 -15.67
CA TRP A 330 3.34 -2.75 -16.52
C TRP A 330 4.55 -3.52 -15.98
N ASP A 331 5.68 -3.50 -16.70
CA ASP A 331 6.91 -4.15 -16.27
C ASP A 331 7.70 -3.31 -15.24
N SER A 332 7.25 -3.36 -13.98
CA SER A 332 7.89 -2.66 -12.86
C SER A 332 9.34 -3.12 -12.61
N CYS A 333 9.65 -4.41 -12.84
CA CYS A 333 10.99 -4.96 -12.69
C CYS A 333 11.96 -4.39 -13.72
N PHE A 334 11.53 -4.33 -14.99
CA PHE A 334 12.28 -3.67 -16.05
C PHE A 334 12.56 -2.20 -15.69
N PHE A 335 11.54 -1.43 -15.31
CA PHE A 335 11.71 -0.02 -14.98
C PHE A 335 12.62 0.23 -13.77
N ALA A 336 12.52 -0.60 -12.73
CA ALA A 336 13.42 -0.53 -11.57
C ALA A 336 14.88 -0.82 -11.98
N ASN A 337 15.11 -1.83 -12.83
CA ASN A 337 16.45 -2.14 -13.34
C ASN A 337 17.01 -1.02 -14.21
N GLN A 338 16.20 -0.39 -15.06
CA GLN A 338 16.62 0.77 -15.87
C GLN A 338 17.08 1.94 -14.99
N MET A 339 16.37 2.24 -13.91
CA MET A 339 16.74 3.31 -12.98
C MET A 339 18.03 2.99 -12.20
N ALA A 340 18.13 1.77 -11.67
CA ALA A 340 19.32 1.31 -10.97
C ALA A 340 20.57 1.30 -11.88
N GLU A 341 20.43 0.85 -13.13
CA GLU A 341 21.51 0.90 -14.09
C GLU A 341 21.92 2.33 -14.45
N LYS A 342 20.95 3.23 -14.63
CA LYS A 342 21.22 4.64 -14.91
C LYS A 342 22.00 5.30 -13.77
N LEU A 343 21.62 5.03 -12.51
CA LEU A 343 22.36 5.51 -11.33
C LEU A 343 23.80 4.96 -11.30
N ARG A 344 23.97 3.64 -11.47
CA ARG A 344 25.28 2.98 -11.46
C ARG A 344 26.22 3.48 -12.55
N ARG A 345 25.71 3.70 -13.78
CA ARG A 345 26.51 4.28 -14.88
C ARG A 345 27.01 5.71 -14.58
N HIS A 346 26.40 6.40 -13.63
CA HIS A 346 26.81 7.73 -13.16
C HIS A 346 27.52 7.67 -11.79
N GLY A 347 28.03 6.50 -11.39
CA GLY A 347 28.82 6.33 -10.16
C GLY A 347 28.00 6.43 -8.87
N LYS A 348 26.69 6.17 -8.93
CA LYS A 348 25.80 6.25 -7.77
C LYS A 348 25.39 4.86 -7.27
N GLU A 349 25.53 4.65 -5.96
CA GLU A 349 25.18 3.41 -5.25
C GLU A 349 24.14 3.64 -4.14
N ASN A 350 23.56 4.83 -4.09
CA ASN A 350 22.54 5.24 -3.11
C ASN A 350 21.16 4.65 -3.43
N PHE A 351 21.08 3.35 -3.71
CA PHE A 351 19.82 2.66 -3.94
C PHE A 351 19.82 1.19 -3.49
N GLU A 352 18.64 0.72 -3.13
CA GLU A 352 18.33 -0.68 -2.87
C GLU A 352 17.23 -1.16 -3.83
N LYS A 353 17.22 -2.46 -4.13
CA LYS A 353 16.15 -3.10 -4.92
C LYS A 353 15.54 -4.24 -4.14
N VAL A 354 14.21 -4.34 -4.17
CA VAL A 354 13.46 -5.46 -3.60
C VAL A 354 12.42 -5.91 -4.60
N PHE A 355 12.56 -7.13 -5.10
CA PHE A 355 11.61 -7.73 -6.02
C PHE A 355 10.82 -8.84 -5.31
N TYR A 356 9.50 -8.83 -5.48
CA TYR A 356 8.61 -9.79 -4.86
C TYR A 356 8.02 -10.74 -5.90
N PRO A 357 8.47 -12.01 -5.90
CA PRO A 357 7.90 -13.04 -6.76
C PRO A 357 6.41 -13.22 -6.50
N ARG A 358 5.64 -13.45 -7.58
CA ARG A 358 4.19 -13.75 -7.52
C ARG A 358 3.38 -12.71 -6.76
N SER A 359 3.87 -11.49 -6.66
CA SER A 359 3.14 -10.34 -6.14
C SER A 359 2.67 -9.48 -7.30
N GLY A 360 1.63 -8.68 -7.06
CA GLY A 360 0.96 -7.87 -8.08
C GLY A 360 1.20 -6.37 -7.89
N HIS A 361 0.51 -5.58 -8.70
CA HIS A 361 0.74 -4.14 -8.82
C HIS A 361 0.48 -3.33 -7.53
N TYR A 362 -0.57 -3.66 -6.78
CA TYR A 362 -0.95 -2.89 -5.57
C TYR A 362 -0.34 -3.47 -4.29
N LEU A 363 0.95 -3.25 -4.06
CA LEU A 363 1.59 -3.54 -2.78
C LEU A 363 1.23 -2.46 -1.75
N GLU A 364 0.33 -2.79 -0.82
CA GLU A 364 -0.28 -1.89 0.15
C GLU A 364 0.25 -2.13 1.59
N PRO A 365 -0.16 -1.33 2.58
CA PRO A 365 0.05 -1.68 3.98
C PRO A 365 -0.58 -3.05 4.33
N PRO A 366 0.02 -3.83 5.25
CA PRO A 366 -0.32 -5.23 5.45
C PRO A 366 -1.75 -5.51 5.89
N PHE A 367 -2.18 -6.76 5.66
CA PHE A 367 -3.43 -7.35 6.14
C PHE A 367 -4.71 -6.74 5.57
N GLY A 368 -4.58 -5.93 4.51
CA GLY A 368 -5.70 -5.53 3.68
C GLY A 368 -6.16 -6.67 2.76
N PRO A 369 -7.40 -6.60 2.25
CA PRO A 369 -7.88 -7.56 1.26
C PRO A 369 -7.06 -7.51 -0.04
N TYR A 370 -6.56 -8.65 -0.51
CA TYR A 370 -5.93 -8.79 -1.82
C TYR A 370 -6.94 -8.53 -2.95
N CYS A 371 -6.51 -7.80 -4.00
CA CYS A 371 -7.35 -7.44 -5.13
C CYS A 371 -6.68 -7.81 -6.46
N PRO A 372 -7.15 -8.87 -7.17
CA PRO A 372 -6.53 -9.32 -8.41
C PRO A 372 -6.84 -8.42 -9.61
N SER A 373 -7.94 -7.67 -9.56
CA SER A 373 -8.40 -6.82 -10.66
C SER A 373 -9.41 -5.79 -10.16
N SER A 374 -9.46 -4.63 -10.81
CA SER A 374 -10.45 -3.58 -10.55
C SER A 374 -10.53 -2.57 -11.67
N PHE A 375 -11.46 -1.62 -11.56
CA PHE A 375 -11.55 -0.49 -12.48
C PHE A 375 -10.26 0.33 -12.49
N HIS A 376 -9.77 0.67 -13.69
CA HIS A 376 -8.63 1.55 -13.91
C HIS A 376 -9.12 2.89 -14.49
N GLY A 377 -8.87 4.00 -13.79
CA GLY A 377 -9.38 5.32 -14.17
C GLY A 377 -8.92 5.84 -15.54
N VAL A 378 -7.66 5.62 -15.92
CA VAL A 378 -7.12 6.02 -17.24
C VAL A 378 -7.60 5.12 -18.38
N VAL A 379 -7.57 3.79 -18.20
CA VAL A 379 -8.03 2.83 -19.22
C VAL A 379 -9.56 2.88 -19.39
N GLY A 380 -10.30 3.19 -18.32
CA GLY A 380 -11.76 3.31 -18.35
C GLY A 380 -12.51 1.98 -18.25
N THR A 381 -11.84 0.89 -17.86
CA THR A 381 -12.44 -0.44 -17.70
C THR A 381 -11.73 -1.27 -16.63
N MET A 382 -12.16 -2.52 -16.42
CA MET A 382 -11.55 -3.47 -15.48
C MET A 382 -10.21 -3.97 -16.01
N VAL A 383 -9.16 -3.89 -15.19
CA VAL A 383 -7.83 -4.41 -15.51
C VAL A 383 -7.34 -5.36 -14.43
N ALA A 384 -6.46 -6.28 -14.81
CA ALA A 384 -5.79 -7.19 -13.91
C ALA A 384 -4.55 -6.51 -13.30
N TRP A 385 -4.29 -6.80 -12.02
CA TRP A 385 -3.16 -6.28 -11.25
C TRP A 385 -2.10 -7.35 -10.97
N GLY A 386 -2.48 -8.62 -11.12
CA GLY A 386 -1.61 -9.78 -10.91
C GLY A 386 -1.36 -10.15 -9.45
N GLY A 387 -0.44 -11.08 -9.25
CA GLY A 387 -0.06 -11.66 -7.98
C GLY A 387 -0.91 -12.86 -7.55
N GLU A 388 -0.36 -13.65 -6.64
CA GLU A 388 -1.05 -14.71 -5.91
C GLU A 388 -1.39 -14.22 -4.50
N PRO A 389 -2.61 -14.44 -3.97
CA PRO A 389 -3.06 -13.84 -2.71
C PRO A 389 -2.09 -14.00 -1.53
N LYS A 390 -1.61 -15.22 -1.29
CA LYS A 390 -0.69 -15.53 -0.18
C LYS A 390 0.69 -14.88 -0.37
N ALA A 391 1.27 -15.00 -1.57
CA ALA A 391 2.57 -14.43 -1.87
C ALA A 391 2.52 -12.89 -1.76
N HIS A 392 1.45 -12.30 -2.29
CA HIS A 392 1.18 -10.87 -2.22
C HIS A 392 1.06 -10.37 -0.77
N ALA A 393 0.22 -11.01 0.06
CA ALA A 393 0.06 -10.62 1.45
C ALA A 393 1.37 -10.74 2.25
N THR A 394 2.19 -11.76 1.94
CA THR A 394 3.52 -11.93 2.55
C THR A 394 4.48 -10.81 2.14
N ALA A 395 4.45 -10.41 0.85
CA ALA A 395 5.26 -9.32 0.33
C ALA A 395 4.90 -7.98 0.99
N GLU A 396 3.63 -7.68 1.21
CA GLU A 396 3.18 -6.48 1.90
C GLU A 396 3.72 -6.38 3.33
N VAL A 397 3.68 -7.50 4.09
CA VAL A 397 4.23 -7.56 5.46
C VAL A 397 5.72 -7.22 5.48
N HIS A 398 6.50 -7.85 4.59
CA HIS A 398 7.93 -7.58 4.51
C HIS A 398 8.21 -6.14 4.04
N LEU A 399 7.51 -5.68 2.99
CA LEU A 399 7.67 -4.35 2.42
C LEU A 399 7.39 -3.25 3.43
N TRP A 400 6.33 -3.40 4.24
CA TRP A 400 5.97 -2.41 5.24
C TRP A 400 7.08 -2.15 6.25
N ASN A 401 7.77 -3.20 6.68
CA ASN A 401 8.93 -3.08 7.56
C ASN A 401 10.12 -2.45 6.82
N LYS A 402 10.37 -2.88 5.58
CA LYS A 402 11.47 -2.36 4.75
C LYS A 402 11.34 -0.87 4.47
N ILE A 403 10.14 -0.37 4.21
CA ILE A 403 9.86 1.06 4.01
C ILE A 403 10.19 1.87 5.27
N GLN A 404 9.77 1.38 6.44
CA GLN A 404 10.05 2.06 7.71
C GLN A 404 11.55 2.08 8.01
N GLU A 405 12.24 0.95 7.82
CA GLU A 405 13.69 0.83 7.97
C GLU A 405 14.39 1.83 7.05
N PHE A 406 14.07 1.82 5.75
CA PHE A 406 14.64 2.71 4.76
C PHE A 406 14.47 4.19 5.14
N PHE A 407 13.27 4.62 5.53
CA PHE A 407 13.06 6.00 5.94
C PHE A 407 13.75 6.36 7.26
N ARG A 408 13.82 5.45 8.24
CA ARG A 408 14.61 5.71 9.47
C ARG A 408 16.09 5.90 9.14
N THR A 409 16.65 5.03 8.31
CA THR A 409 18.06 5.08 7.91
C THR A 409 18.42 6.38 7.18
N HIS A 410 17.55 6.89 6.32
CA HIS A 410 17.88 8.04 5.46
C HIS A 410 17.30 9.39 5.89
N LEU A 411 16.35 9.41 6.83
CA LEU A 411 15.74 10.64 7.33
C LEU A 411 16.06 10.94 8.80
N VAL A 412 16.62 9.99 9.56
CA VAL A 412 17.05 10.25 10.94
C VAL A 412 18.57 10.37 10.94
N PRO A 413 19.14 11.56 11.28
CA PRO A 413 20.58 11.71 11.43
C PRO A 413 21.14 10.72 12.45
N ASP A 414 22.17 9.97 12.05
CA ASP A 414 22.89 8.91 12.78
C ASP A 414 22.47 8.60 14.23
N ALA A 415 21.79 7.46 14.40
CA ALA A 415 22.00 6.60 15.57
C ALA A 415 23.39 5.91 15.54
N GLY A 416 24.15 6.04 14.44
CA GLY A 416 25.47 5.42 14.21
C GLY A 416 26.67 6.17 14.79
N ALA A 417 26.53 7.44 15.18
CA ALA A 417 27.65 8.24 15.71
C ALA A 417 28.06 7.86 17.15
N ALA A 418 27.25 7.05 17.86
CA ALA A 418 27.56 6.58 19.20
C ALA A 418 28.53 5.36 19.23
N LYS A 419 28.76 4.69 18.09
CA LYS A 419 29.65 3.51 18.02
C LYS A 419 31.08 3.81 17.54
N ALA A 420 31.39 5.05 17.17
CA ALA A 420 32.74 5.48 16.75
C ALA A 420 33.47 6.32 17.80
N ARG A 421 32.95 6.40 19.03
CA ARG A 421 33.57 7.10 20.16
C ARG A 421 33.51 6.26 21.44
N LEU A 422 34.11 5.08 21.42
CA LEU A 422 34.60 4.38 22.61
C LEU A 422 35.94 3.74 22.27
#